data_AF-A0A3A8N221-F1
#
_entry.id   AF-A0A3A8N221-F1
#
_cell.length_a   1.000
_cell.length_b   1.000
_cell.length_c   1.000
_cell.angle_alpha   90.00
_cell.angle_beta   90.00
_cell.angle_gamma   90.00
#
_symmetry.space_group_name_H-M   'P 1'
#
loop_
_entity.id
_entity.type
_entity.pdbx_description
1 polymer ?
#
loop_
_entity_poly.entity_id
_entity_poly.type
_entity_poly.pdbx_seq_one_letter_code
_entity_poly.pdbx_strand_id
1 'polypeptide(L)'
;MDTLNEHSDVVRWLRTERASRGLARIELSASLKHQGEVYDDTVLFTALDGALTFGALPEAQREQVQALLRQHHAANTARGNVALSVVCEVSGAARIRMTDDLQRQREEREQARADAHFDARPYGRALAQRVAEILDAGGELSVAIDPHDGVFRALWKPGDGTYVHGLRYAQGDSRPTATFASREEFIRWLAQRSDDVFAREEHPDDPRLWGHGTFNRAFFARKTGRRS
;
A
#
# COMPACT_ATOMS: atom_id res chain seq x y z
N MET A 1 10.00 -6.75 32.00
CA MET A 1 9.56 -6.88 30.59
C MET A 1 9.84 -5.51 30.02
N ASP A 2 11.06 -5.29 29.56
CA ASP A 2 11.61 -3.94 29.55
C ASP A 2 11.32 -3.33 28.18
N THR A 3 10.12 -2.77 28.09
CA THR A 3 9.73 -1.90 26.99
C THR A 3 10.68 -0.71 26.96
N LEU A 4 11.24 -0.44 25.77
CA LEU A 4 12.08 0.73 25.57
C LEU A 4 11.24 1.97 25.89
N ASN A 5 11.63 2.66 26.96
CA ASN A 5 10.91 3.82 27.47
C ASN A 5 11.91 4.93 27.79
N GLU A 6 11.43 6.06 28.30
CA GLU A 6 12.28 7.23 28.57
C GLU A 6 13.44 6.97 29.54
N HIS A 7 13.36 5.89 30.31
CA HIS A 7 14.35 5.48 31.28
C HIS A 7 15.31 4.42 30.72
N SER A 8 15.19 3.98 29.48
CA SER A 8 16.16 3.07 28.86
C SER A 8 17.53 3.76 28.70
N ASP A 9 18.62 3.02 28.89
CA ASP A 9 19.97 3.61 28.88
C ASP A 9 20.33 4.22 27.53
N VAL A 10 19.87 3.63 26.43
CA VAL A 10 20.01 4.21 25.08
C VAL A 10 19.31 5.56 24.95
N VAL A 11 18.12 5.75 25.54
CA VAL A 11 17.39 7.03 25.49
C VAL A 11 18.07 8.08 26.35
N ARG A 12 18.53 7.68 27.55
CA ARG A 12 19.31 8.58 28.44
C ARG A 12 20.61 9.01 27.78
N TRP A 13 21.30 8.08 27.10
CA TRP A 13 22.51 8.39 26.33
C TRP A 13 22.21 9.38 25.20
N LEU A 14 21.21 9.12 24.35
CA LEU A 14 20.83 10.02 23.25
C LEU A 14 20.52 11.43 23.76
N ARG A 15 19.74 11.56 24.85
CA ARG A 15 19.42 12.87 25.46
C ARG A 15 20.66 13.59 25.96
N THR A 16 21.56 12.87 26.63
CA THR A 16 22.81 13.42 27.16
C THR A 16 23.74 13.87 26.04
N GLU A 17 23.87 13.06 25.00
CA GLU A 17 24.71 13.33 23.83
C GLU A 17 24.18 14.52 23.01
N ARG A 18 22.86 14.63 22.88
CA ARG A 18 22.22 15.81 22.26
C ARG A 18 22.56 17.08 23.03
N ALA A 19 22.41 17.03 24.35
CA ALA A 19 22.63 18.19 25.22
C ALA A 19 24.10 18.60 25.26
N SER A 20 25.03 17.63 25.37
CA SER A 20 26.47 17.90 25.43
C SER A 20 26.99 18.54 24.14
N ARG A 21 26.44 18.15 22.99
CA ARG A 21 26.81 18.68 21.67
C ARG A 21 26.00 19.90 21.23
N GLY A 22 25.03 20.36 22.03
CA GLY A 22 24.16 21.48 21.67
C GLY A 22 23.31 21.23 20.42
N LEU A 23 22.90 19.98 20.17
CA LEU A 23 22.19 19.59 18.95
C LEU A 23 20.69 19.94 19.02
N ALA A 24 20.13 20.29 17.86
CA ALA A 24 18.68 20.44 17.67
C ALA A 24 17.96 19.10 17.83
N ARG A 25 18.55 18.05 17.26
CA ARG A 25 17.97 16.70 17.22
C ARG A 25 19.08 15.65 17.17
N ILE A 26 18.81 14.52 17.79
CA ILE A 26 19.55 13.28 17.60
C ILE A 26 18.55 12.16 17.32
N GLU A 27 18.87 11.29 16.38
CA GLU A 27 18.02 10.19 15.97
C GLU A 27 18.83 8.90 15.87
N LEU A 28 18.34 7.86 16.54
CA LEU A 28 18.80 6.49 16.33
C LEU A 28 17.84 5.80 15.37
N SER A 29 18.37 5.22 14.32
CA SER A 29 17.70 4.23 13.48
C SER A 29 18.43 2.91 13.61
N ALA A 30 17.74 1.86 14.05
CA ALA A 30 18.30 0.51 14.13
C ALA A 30 17.35 -0.49 13.48
N SER A 31 17.89 -1.53 12.86
CA SER A 31 17.09 -2.56 12.22
C SER A 31 17.70 -3.95 12.40
N LEU A 32 16.81 -4.93 12.46
CA LEU A 32 17.12 -6.34 12.50
C LEU A 32 16.43 -7.00 11.30
N LYS A 33 17.24 -7.45 10.34
CA LYS A 33 16.82 -7.96 9.04
C LYS A 33 17.13 -9.45 8.91
N HIS A 34 16.61 -10.07 7.85
CA HIS A 34 16.94 -11.46 7.47
C HIS A 34 16.74 -12.46 8.62
N GLN A 35 15.51 -12.55 9.13
CA GLN A 35 15.14 -13.50 10.21
C GLN A 35 15.93 -13.34 11.51
N GLY A 36 16.43 -12.14 11.81
CA GLY A 36 17.16 -11.87 13.06
C GLY A 36 18.68 -11.90 12.93
N GLU A 37 19.22 -12.16 11.75
CA GLU A 37 20.65 -12.38 11.52
C GLU A 37 21.44 -11.09 11.28
N VAL A 38 20.84 -10.11 10.60
CA VAL A 38 21.56 -8.90 10.16
C VAL A 38 21.10 -7.71 10.98
N TYR A 39 22.02 -7.15 11.77
CA TYR A 39 21.80 -5.93 12.54
C TYR A 39 22.49 -4.74 11.89
N ASP A 40 21.80 -3.60 11.89
CA ASP A 40 22.28 -2.33 11.36
C ASP A 40 21.81 -1.20 12.29
N ASP A 41 22.69 -0.26 12.62
CA ASP A 41 22.38 0.93 13.40
C ASP A 41 23.05 2.18 12.83
N THR A 42 22.34 3.29 12.90
CA THR A 42 22.84 4.60 12.48
C THR A 42 22.34 5.64 13.46
N VAL A 43 23.25 6.50 13.93
CA VAL A 43 22.90 7.69 14.71
C VAL A 43 23.07 8.93 13.84
N LEU A 44 22.00 9.69 13.66
CA LEU A 44 22.00 10.96 12.95
C LEU A 44 21.96 12.11 13.96
N PHE A 45 22.88 13.07 13.80
CA PHE A 45 22.91 14.30 14.57
C PHE A 45 22.50 15.48 13.68
N THR A 46 21.62 16.34 14.19
CA THR A 46 21.22 17.59 13.54
C THR A 46 21.61 18.76 14.41
N ALA A 47 22.49 19.61 13.89
CA ALA A 47 22.88 20.87 14.54
C ALA A 47 21.74 21.91 14.49
N LEU A 48 21.87 22.99 15.26
CA LEU A 48 20.87 24.07 15.32
C LEU A 48 20.68 24.82 13.99
N ASP A 49 21.69 24.82 13.14
CA ASP A 49 21.66 25.38 11.78
C ASP A 49 21.12 24.39 10.72
N GLY A 50 20.75 23.17 11.14
CA GLY A 50 20.26 22.10 10.27
C GLY A 50 21.34 21.20 9.66
N ALA A 51 22.63 21.41 9.96
CA ALA A 51 23.69 20.54 9.45
C ALA A 51 23.54 19.10 9.98
N LEU A 52 23.72 18.12 9.09
CA LEU A 52 23.56 16.70 9.38
C LEU A 52 24.93 16.01 9.48
N THR A 53 25.12 15.22 10.54
CA THR A 53 26.31 14.37 10.70
C THR A 53 25.91 12.99 11.23
N PHE A 54 26.75 11.98 10.97
CA PHE A 54 26.48 10.60 11.36
C PHE A 54 27.41 10.17 12.49
N GLY A 55 26.94 9.25 13.31
CA GLY A 55 27.69 8.62 14.37
C GLY A 55 27.25 7.18 14.61
N ALA A 56 27.83 6.61 15.65
CA ALA A 56 27.58 5.24 16.06
C ALA A 56 27.14 5.21 17.53
N LEU A 57 26.33 4.22 17.88
CA LEU A 57 26.06 3.91 19.28
C LEU A 57 27.33 3.39 19.97
N PRO A 58 27.58 3.75 21.24
CA PRO A 58 28.54 3.04 22.06
C PRO A 58 28.07 1.60 22.30
N GLU A 59 29.03 0.71 22.59
CA GLU A 59 28.83 -0.74 22.60
C GLU A 59 27.71 -1.18 23.56
N ALA A 60 27.68 -0.68 24.80
CA ALA A 60 26.65 -1.02 25.78
C ALA A 60 25.23 -0.65 25.30
N GLN A 61 25.06 0.51 24.66
CA GLN A 61 23.77 0.93 24.10
C GLN A 61 23.40 0.11 22.87
N ARG A 62 24.39 -0.24 22.04
CA ARG A 62 24.19 -1.13 20.87
C ARG A 62 23.68 -2.50 21.31
N GLU A 63 24.29 -3.11 22.32
CA GLU A 63 23.86 -4.41 22.86
C GLU A 63 22.42 -4.36 23.39
N GLN A 64 22.06 -3.30 24.12
CA GLN A 64 20.70 -3.09 24.59
C GLN A 64 19.68 -3.03 23.44
N VAL A 65 20.02 -2.29 22.37
CA VAL A 65 19.16 -2.18 21.18
C VAL A 65 19.05 -3.51 20.43
N GLN A 66 20.16 -4.23 20.27
CA GLN A 66 20.15 -5.57 19.64
C GLN A 66 19.29 -6.56 20.43
N ALA A 67 19.44 -6.59 21.76
CA ALA A 67 18.66 -7.46 22.63
C ALA A 67 17.16 -7.19 22.49
N LEU A 68 16.76 -5.92 22.46
CA LEU A 68 15.37 -5.53 22.25
C LEU A 68 14.82 -5.97 20.90
N LEU A 69 15.56 -5.70 19.80
CA LEU A 69 15.11 -6.08 18.46
C LEU A 69 14.96 -7.61 18.33
N ARG A 70 15.93 -8.37 18.87
CA ARG A 70 15.88 -9.84 18.89
C ARG A 70 14.70 -10.35 19.70
N GLN A 71 14.44 -9.77 20.87
CA GLN A 71 13.28 -10.12 21.68
C GLN A 71 11.96 -9.82 20.97
N HIS A 72 11.85 -8.66 20.30
CA HIS A 72 10.66 -8.27 19.56
C HIS A 72 10.39 -9.19 18.35
N HIS A 73 11.46 -9.61 17.66
CA HIS A 73 11.39 -10.58 16.58
C HIS A 73 11.01 -11.98 17.10
N ALA A 74 11.64 -12.44 18.18
CA ALA A 74 11.36 -13.75 18.79
C ALA A 74 9.91 -13.89 19.29
N ALA A 75 9.29 -12.79 19.71
CA ALA A 75 7.89 -12.80 20.14
C ALA A 75 6.92 -13.19 19.01
N ASN A 76 7.26 -12.90 17.74
CA ASN A 76 6.55 -13.38 16.57
C ASN A 76 7.45 -13.27 15.33
N THR A 77 8.05 -14.39 14.92
CA THR A 77 9.00 -14.44 13.80
C THR A 77 8.34 -14.14 12.44
N ALA A 78 7.01 -14.26 12.33
CA ALA A 78 6.28 -13.88 11.13
C ALA A 78 6.22 -12.36 10.89
N ARG A 79 6.69 -11.54 11.85
CA ARG A 79 6.80 -10.07 11.72
C ARG A 79 7.81 -9.61 10.68
N GLY A 80 8.69 -10.49 10.22
CA GLY A 80 9.74 -10.15 9.26
C GLY A 80 10.80 -9.24 9.88
N ASN A 81 11.26 -8.26 9.10
CA ASN A 81 12.26 -7.30 9.56
C ASN A 81 11.66 -6.36 10.60
N VAL A 82 12.47 -6.02 11.60
CA VAL A 82 12.07 -5.12 12.69
C VAL A 82 12.95 -3.87 12.64
N ALA A 83 12.37 -2.70 12.83
CA ALA A 83 13.08 -1.43 12.87
C ALA A 83 12.67 -0.62 14.10
N LEU A 84 13.66 0.00 14.74
CA LEU A 84 13.52 0.92 15.86
C LEU A 84 13.97 2.32 15.40
N SER A 85 13.15 3.32 15.67
CA SER A 85 13.51 4.73 15.61
C SER A 85 13.37 5.36 16.99
N VAL A 86 14.39 6.08 17.44
CA VAL A 86 14.35 6.89 18.66
C VAL A 86 14.79 8.30 18.31
N VAL A 87 13.89 9.27 18.46
CA VAL A 87 14.15 10.68 18.17
C VAL A 87 14.12 11.47 19.48
N CYS A 88 15.19 12.20 19.75
CA CYS A 88 15.27 13.16 20.85
C CYS A 88 15.49 14.56 20.28
N GLU A 89 14.56 15.47 20.55
CA GLU A 89 14.61 16.88 20.14
C GLU A 89 14.94 17.78 21.34
N VAL A 90 15.29 19.05 21.08
CA VAL A 90 15.56 20.04 22.14
C VAL A 90 14.38 20.19 23.09
N SER A 91 13.16 20.18 22.55
CA SER A 91 11.92 20.32 23.29
C SER A 91 11.05 19.07 23.11
N GLY A 92 10.74 18.39 24.22
CA GLY A 92 9.76 17.31 24.25
C GLY A 92 10.30 15.98 24.76
N ALA A 93 9.36 15.05 24.93
CA ALA A 93 9.65 13.65 25.26
C ALA A 93 10.34 12.94 24.09
N ALA A 94 11.08 11.87 24.38
CA ALA A 94 11.71 11.07 23.34
C ALA A 94 10.62 10.34 22.56
N ARG A 95 10.64 10.43 21.23
CA ARG A 95 9.73 9.69 20.36
C ARG A 95 10.37 8.35 20.03
N ILE A 96 9.81 7.29 20.59
CA ILE A 96 10.27 5.91 20.41
C ILE A 96 9.24 5.21 19.54
N ARG A 97 9.68 4.68 18.39
CA ARG A 97 8.82 3.93 17.46
C ARG A 97 9.48 2.61 17.11
N MET A 98 8.79 1.52 17.38
CA MET A 98 9.11 0.20 16.84
C MET A 98 8.14 -0.09 15.71
N THR A 99 8.66 -0.54 14.56
CA THR A 99 7.87 -0.98 13.42
C THR A 99 8.39 -2.31 12.95
N ASP A 100 7.49 -3.15 12.43
CA ASP A 100 7.85 -4.39 11.76
C ASP A 100 7.22 -4.45 10.36
N ASP A 101 7.65 -5.41 9.53
CA ASP A 101 7.15 -5.53 8.16
C ASP A 101 5.64 -5.76 8.12
N LEU A 102 5.07 -6.47 9.08
CA LEU A 102 3.61 -6.67 9.17
C LEU A 102 2.88 -5.36 9.46
N GLN A 103 3.38 -4.56 10.40
CA GLN A 103 2.81 -3.26 10.73
C GLN A 103 3.00 -2.28 9.57
N ARG A 104 4.17 -2.24 8.95
CA ARG A 104 4.44 -1.40 7.78
C ARG A 104 3.52 -1.76 6.62
N GLN A 105 3.35 -3.06 6.31
CA GLN A 105 2.39 -3.49 5.29
C GLN A 105 0.95 -3.12 5.64
N ARG A 106 0.56 -3.15 6.92
CA ARG A 106 -0.77 -2.70 7.35
C ARG A 106 -0.94 -1.20 7.16
N GLU A 107 0.03 -0.40 7.58
CA GLU A 107 0.03 1.06 7.43
C GLU A 107 0.07 1.47 5.94
N GLU A 108 0.89 0.82 5.10
CA GLU A 108 0.92 1.03 3.66
C GLU A 108 -0.40 0.65 2.99
N ARG A 109 -1.04 -0.45 3.44
CA ARG A 109 -2.39 -0.83 2.96
C ARG A 109 -3.46 0.15 3.42
N GLU A 110 -3.37 0.68 4.63
CA GLU A 110 -4.30 1.68 5.15
C GLU A 110 -4.12 3.04 4.45
N GLN A 111 -2.88 3.44 4.18
CA GLN A 111 -2.56 4.64 3.41
C GLN A 111 -2.99 4.49 1.95
N ALA A 112 -2.78 3.34 1.32
CA ALA A 112 -3.31 3.05 -0.02
C ALA A 112 -4.85 3.09 -0.07
N ARG A 113 -5.55 2.77 1.03
CA ARG A 113 -7.02 2.93 1.15
C ARG A 113 -7.44 4.39 1.32
N ALA A 114 -6.68 5.19 2.05
CA ALA A 114 -6.94 6.62 2.20
C ALA A 114 -6.69 7.40 0.89
N ASP A 115 -5.67 6.98 0.13
CA ASP A 115 -5.27 7.60 -1.14
C ASP A 115 -6.10 7.11 -2.34
N ALA A 116 -6.90 6.05 -2.18
CA ALA A 116 -7.88 5.61 -3.16
C ALA A 116 -9.14 6.51 -3.13
N HIS A 117 -8.98 7.79 -3.48
CA HIS A 117 -10.09 8.66 -3.88
C HIS A 117 -10.60 8.20 -5.25
N PHE A 118 -11.51 7.23 -5.25
CA PHE A 118 -12.20 6.81 -6.47
C PHE A 118 -13.11 7.93 -6.97
N ASP A 119 -13.01 8.28 -8.25
CA ASP A 119 -13.88 9.28 -8.84
C ASP A 119 -15.32 8.75 -8.92
N ALA A 120 -16.20 9.32 -8.09
CA ALA A 120 -17.61 8.96 -8.05
C ALA A 120 -18.41 9.46 -9.27
N ARG A 121 -17.83 10.34 -10.11
CA ARG A 121 -18.52 10.85 -11.29
C ARG A 121 -18.78 9.72 -12.29
N PRO A 122 -19.96 9.68 -12.93
CA PRO A 122 -20.24 8.71 -13.98
C PRO A 122 -19.21 8.77 -15.12
N TYR A 123 -18.94 7.64 -15.76
CA TYR A 123 -18.04 7.59 -16.92
C TYR A 123 -18.56 8.41 -18.10
N GLY A 124 -19.89 8.49 -18.23
CA GLY A 124 -20.54 9.21 -19.30
C GLY A 124 -20.55 8.45 -20.62
N ARG A 125 -21.40 8.93 -21.54
CA ARG A 125 -21.73 8.22 -22.79
C ARG A 125 -20.53 8.06 -23.72
N ALA A 126 -19.66 9.06 -23.80
CA ALA A 126 -18.53 9.06 -24.73
C ALA A 126 -17.50 7.95 -24.42
N LEU A 127 -17.18 7.71 -23.14
CA LEU A 127 -16.31 6.62 -22.75
C LEU A 127 -16.98 5.28 -23.05
N ALA A 128 -18.25 5.13 -22.65
CA ALA A 128 -19.00 3.89 -22.86
C ALA A 128 -19.12 3.51 -24.35
N GLN A 129 -19.32 4.49 -25.23
CA GLN A 129 -19.33 4.29 -26.69
C GLN A 129 -18.01 3.73 -27.22
N ARG A 130 -16.87 4.28 -26.78
CA ARG A 130 -15.55 3.80 -27.19
C ARG A 130 -15.27 2.38 -26.71
N VAL A 131 -15.69 2.06 -25.50
CA VAL A 131 -15.59 0.69 -24.99
C VAL A 131 -16.43 -0.24 -25.87
N ALA A 132 -17.67 0.12 -26.18
CA ALA A 132 -18.51 -0.66 -27.07
C ALA A 132 -17.88 -0.85 -28.47
N GLU A 133 -17.25 0.19 -29.04
CA GLU A 133 -16.52 0.10 -30.32
C GLU A 133 -15.37 -0.91 -30.28
N ILE A 134 -14.60 -0.96 -29.19
CA ILE A 134 -13.55 -1.97 -29.00
C ILE A 134 -14.15 -3.37 -29.01
N LEU A 135 -15.25 -3.57 -28.28
CA LEU A 135 -15.92 -4.88 -28.19
C LEU A 135 -16.55 -5.29 -29.53
N ASP A 136 -17.10 -4.32 -30.28
CA ASP A 136 -17.66 -4.53 -31.62
C ASP A 136 -16.60 -4.95 -32.64
N ALA A 137 -15.36 -4.48 -32.47
CA ALA A 137 -14.21 -4.90 -33.27
C ALA A 137 -13.62 -6.26 -32.85
N GLY A 138 -14.27 -6.98 -31.93
CA GLY A 138 -13.80 -8.26 -31.39
C GLY A 138 -12.74 -8.12 -30.28
N GLY A 139 -12.50 -6.91 -29.79
CA GLY A 139 -11.63 -6.66 -28.66
C GLY A 139 -12.23 -7.11 -27.33
N GLU A 140 -11.36 -7.32 -26.35
CA GLU A 140 -11.74 -7.61 -24.96
C GLU A 140 -10.99 -6.66 -24.02
N LEU A 141 -11.68 -6.20 -22.97
CA LEU A 141 -11.06 -5.43 -21.91
C LEU A 141 -11.02 -6.25 -20.63
N SER A 142 -9.83 -6.66 -20.21
CA SER A 142 -9.63 -7.47 -19.01
C SER A 142 -8.63 -6.86 -18.03
N VAL A 143 -8.92 -7.04 -16.74
CA VAL A 143 -8.05 -6.71 -15.60
C VAL A 143 -7.80 -8.00 -14.83
N ALA A 144 -6.53 -8.34 -14.60
CA ALA A 144 -6.18 -9.52 -13.82
C ALA A 144 -6.60 -9.32 -12.35
N ILE A 145 -7.36 -10.26 -11.81
CA ILE A 145 -7.69 -10.33 -10.39
C ILE A 145 -6.67 -11.23 -9.70
N ASP A 146 -6.45 -12.43 -10.26
CA ASP A 146 -5.38 -13.34 -9.88
C ASP A 146 -4.65 -13.84 -11.15
N PRO A 147 -3.43 -13.36 -11.41
CA PRO A 147 -2.65 -13.78 -12.57
C PRO A 147 -2.21 -15.25 -12.53
N HIS A 148 -2.07 -15.86 -11.35
CA HIS A 148 -1.62 -17.25 -11.22
C HIS A 148 -2.74 -18.22 -11.53
N ASP A 149 -3.95 -17.88 -11.11
CA ASP A 149 -5.17 -18.67 -11.37
C ASP A 149 -5.84 -18.32 -12.71
N GLY A 150 -5.28 -17.35 -13.45
CA GLY A 150 -5.81 -16.92 -14.75
C GLY A 150 -7.21 -16.34 -14.66
N VAL A 151 -7.52 -15.62 -13.57
CA VAL A 151 -8.84 -15.03 -13.32
C VAL A 151 -8.81 -13.55 -13.67
N PHE A 152 -9.71 -13.15 -14.57
CA PHE A 152 -9.82 -11.79 -15.06
C PHE A 152 -11.21 -11.23 -14.83
N ARG A 153 -11.29 -9.97 -14.43
CA ARG A 153 -12.50 -9.16 -14.61
C ARG A 153 -12.52 -8.68 -16.05
N ALA A 154 -13.60 -8.94 -16.77
CA ALA A 154 -13.65 -8.67 -18.20
C ALA A 154 -14.93 -7.94 -18.64
N LEU A 155 -14.79 -7.16 -19.71
CA LEU A 155 -15.85 -6.74 -20.60
C LEU A 155 -15.59 -7.39 -21.96
N TRP A 156 -16.56 -8.13 -22.48
CA TRP A 156 -16.43 -8.84 -23.75
C TRP A 156 -17.77 -8.95 -24.49
N LYS A 157 -17.69 -9.35 -25.75
CA LYS A 157 -18.84 -9.60 -26.62
C LYS A 157 -18.76 -11.02 -27.19
N PRO A 158 -19.56 -11.99 -26.70
CA PRO A 158 -19.60 -13.33 -27.26
C PRO A 158 -20.13 -13.35 -28.71
N GLY A 159 -20.00 -14.49 -29.38
CA GLY A 159 -20.43 -14.67 -30.77
C GLY A 159 -21.95 -14.55 -30.99
N ASP A 160 -22.75 -14.59 -29.93
CA ASP A 160 -24.20 -14.34 -29.96
C ASP A 160 -24.57 -12.85 -30.05
N GLY A 161 -23.57 -11.96 -30.00
CA GLY A 161 -23.74 -10.52 -30.15
C GLY A 161 -24.10 -9.77 -28.86
N THR A 162 -24.23 -10.46 -27.73
CA THR A 162 -24.48 -9.83 -26.42
C THR A 162 -23.24 -9.13 -25.88
N TYR A 163 -23.41 -8.16 -24.98
CA TYR A 163 -22.30 -7.55 -24.24
C TYR A 163 -22.31 -8.08 -22.83
N VAL A 164 -21.13 -8.41 -22.30
CA VAL A 164 -21.01 -9.08 -21.00
C VAL A 164 -19.99 -8.38 -20.13
N HIS A 165 -20.34 -8.24 -18.85
CA HIS A 165 -19.45 -7.91 -17.75
C HIS A 165 -19.42 -9.08 -16.78
N GLY A 166 -18.24 -9.44 -16.28
CA GLY A 166 -18.11 -10.53 -15.30
C GLY A 166 -16.70 -11.07 -15.17
N LEU A 167 -16.59 -12.28 -14.65
CA LEU A 167 -15.32 -13.00 -14.53
C LEU A 167 -15.08 -13.86 -15.77
N ARG A 168 -13.84 -13.79 -16.27
CA ARG A 168 -13.35 -14.59 -17.36
C ARG A 168 -12.15 -15.38 -16.90
N TYR A 169 -12.18 -16.68 -17.12
CA TYR A 169 -11.13 -17.60 -16.73
C TYR A 169 -10.30 -17.95 -17.96
N ALA A 170 -8.98 -18.04 -17.82
CA ALA A 170 -8.10 -18.53 -18.87
C ALA A 170 -8.41 -19.99 -19.24
N GLN A 171 -8.86 -20.76 -18.26
CA GLN A 171 -9.32 -22.14 -18.42
C GLN A 171 -10.65 -22.31 -17.66
N GLY A 172 -11.70 -22.73 -18.36
CA GLY A 172 -13.04 -22.93 -17.80
C GLY A 172 -14.08 -21.90 -18.26
N ASP A 173 -15.30 -22.07 -17.77
CA ASP A 173 -16.45 -21.26 -18.19
C ASP A 173 -16.42 -19.85 -17.57
N SER A 174 -16.72 -18.85 -18.40
CA SER A 174 -16.87 -17.47 -17.94
C SER A 174 -18.11 -17.32 -17.06
N ARG A 175 -18.04 -16.46 -16.05
CA ARG A 175 -19.15 -16.16 -15.13
C ARG A 175 -19.66 -14.74 -15.35
N PRO A 176 -20.73 -14.55 -16.15
CA PRO A 176 -21.31 -13.23 -16.35
C PRO A 176 -21.95 -12.73 -15.05
N THR A 177 -21.70 -11.47 -14.71
CA THR A 177 -22.41 -10.75 -13.64
C THR A 177 -23.47 -9.81 -14.23
N ALA A 178 -23.28 -9.34 -15.45
CA ALA A 178 -24.28 -8.63 -16.22
C ALA A 178 -24.16 -8.95 -17.71
N THR A 179 -25.31 -9.16 -18.36
CA THR A 179 -25.41 -9.40 -19.81
C THR A 179 -26.42 -8.43 -20.40
N PHE A 180 -26.06 -7.83 -21.54
CA PHE A 180 -26.86 -6.83 -22.23
C PHE A 180 -27.17 -7.32 -23.64
N ALA A 181 -28.44 -7.31 -24.00
CA ALA A 181 -28.91 -7.82 -25.30
C ALA A 181 -28.57 -6.85 -26.43
N SER A 182 -28.34 -5.58 -26.11
CA SER A 182 -28.04 -4.55 -27.11
C SER A 182 -26.88 -3.65 -26.73
N ARG A 183 -26.27 -3.06 -27.77
CA ARG A 183 -25.22 -2.05 -27.64
C ARG A 183 -25.67 -0.85 -26.82
N GLU A 184 -26.92 -0.43 -27.00
CA GLU A 184 -27.45 0.74 -26.31
C GLU A 184 -27.62 0.48 -24.80
N GLU A 185 -28.11 -0.69 -24.43
CA GLU A 185 -28.22 -1.11 -23.03
C GLU A 185 -26.85 -1.15 -22.35
N PHE A 186 -25.86 -1.76 -23.00
CA PHE A 186 -24.48 -1.78 -22.50
C PHE A 186 -23.91 -0.38 -22.31
N ILE A 187 -24.06 0.50 -23.32
CA ILE A 187 -23.56 1.88 -23.25
C ILE A 187 -24.24 2.64 -22.10
N ARG A 188 -25.56 2.48 -21.95
CA ARG A 188 -26.32 3.14 -20.89
C ARG A 188 -25.86 2.68 -19.52
N TRP A 189 -25.69 1.37 -19.34
CA TRP A 189 -25.17 0.78 -18.11
C TRP A 189 -23.78 1.31 -17.76
N LEU A 190 -22.82 1.19 -18.69
CA LEU A 190 -21.44 1.60 -18.43
C LEU A 190 -21.32 3.11 -18.21
N ALA A 191 -22.09 3.93 -18.93
CA ALA A 191 -22.09 5.38 -18.76
C ALA A 191 -22.50 5.84 -17.35
N GLN A 192 -23.30 5.05 -16.64
CA GLN A 192 -23.77 5.33 -15.28
C GLN A 192 -22.83 4.78 -14.20
N ARG A 193 -21.88 3.90 -14.55
CA ARG A 193 -20.84 3.42 -13.63
C ARG A 193 -19.80 4.51 -13.35
N SER A 194 -19.05 4.33 -12.28
CA SER A 194 -17.94 5.19 -11.86
C SER A 194 -16.77 4.34 -11.37
N ASP A 195 -15.63 4.97 -11.06
CA ASP A 195 -14.50 4.27 -10.45
C ASP A 195 -14.93 3.67 -9.11
N ASP A 196 -15.71 4.44 -8.35
CA ASP A 196 -16.19 4.07 -7.02
C ASP A 196 -17.15 2.87 -7.05
N VAL A 197 -18.10 2.85 -7.99
CA VAL A 197 -19.04 1.73 -8.12
C VAL A 197 -18.30 0.43 -8.44
N PHE A 198 -17.37 0.46 -9.40
CA PHE A 198 -16.59 -0.74 -9.75
C PHE A 198 -15.60 -1.13 -8.65
N ALA A 199 -15.07 -0.19 -7.89
CA ALA A 199 -14.21 -0.50 -6.75
C ALA A 199 -14.94 -1.27 -5.65
N ARG A 200 -16.24 -1.00 -5.44
CA ARG A 200 -17.02 -1.56 -4.32
C ARG A 200 -17.84 -2.81 -4.69
N GLU A 201 -18.15 -3.02 -5.97
CA GLU A 201 -19.16 -4.00 -6.44
C GLU A 201 -18.96 -5.43 -5.91
N GLU A 202 -17.71 -5.89 -5.75
CA GLU A 202 -17.42 -7.26 -5.30
C GLU A 202 -17.34 -7.40 -3.77
N HIS A 203 -16.97 -6.33 -3.08
CA HIS A 203 -16.69 -6.35 -1.65
C HIS A 203 -17.34 -5.16 -0.94
N PRO A 204 -18.68 -4.99 -1.03
CA PRO A 204 -19.35 -3.80 -0.48
C PRO A 204 -19.12 -3.64 1.03
N ASP A 205 -18.98 -4.76 1.75
CA ASP A 205 -18.82 -4.80 3.20
C ASP A 205 -17.36 -4.84 3.67
N ASP A 206 -16.40 -4.99 2.75
CA ASP A 206 -14.97 -4.98 3.07
C ASP A 206 -14.22 -3.88 2.30
N PRO A 207 -14.17 -2.65 2.84
CA PRO A 207 -13.42 -1.53 2.27
C PRO A 207 -11.96 -1.81 1.99
N ARG A 208 -11.42 -2.87 2.60
CA ARG A 208 -10.03 -3.28 2.45
C ARG A 208 -9.74 -3.91 1.10
N LEU A 209 -10.78 -4.42 0.44
CA LEU A 209 -10.70 -5.08 -0.85
C LEU A 209 -11.23 -4.21 -1.99
N TRP A 210 -11.61 -2.96 -1.70
CA TRP A 210 -12.10 -2.04 -2.72
C TRP A 210 -11.02 -1.72 -3.75
N GLY A 211 -11.40 -1.77 -5.03
CA GLY A 211 -10.51 -1.40 -6.14
C GLY A 211 -9.51 -2.48 -6.56
N HIS A 212 -9.42 -3.61 -5.85
CA HIS A 212 -8.58 -4.73 -6.26
C HIS A 212 -9.08 -5.29 -7.61
N GLY A 213 -8.20 -5.37 -8.61
CA GLY A 213 -8.51 -5.97 -9.90
C GLY A 213 -9.71 -5.34 -10.65
N THR A 214 -9.94 -4.03 -10.47
CA THR A 214 -11.15 -3.36 -10.99
C THR A 214 -10.92 -2.48 -12.22
N PHE A 215 -12.01 -2.10 -12.88
CA PHE A 215 -12.02 -1.08 -13.92
C PHE A 215 -12.06 0.33 -13.32
N ASN A 216 -11.22 1.22 -13.86
CA ASN A 216 -11.26 2.64 -13.56
C ASN A 216 -10.98 3.48 -14.82
N ARG A 217 -11.20 4.79 -14.71
CA ARG A 217 -11.01 5.74 -15.81
C ARG A 217 -9.60 5.69 -16.39
N ALA A 218 -8.57 5.51 -15.56
CA ALA A 218 -7.19 5.38 -16.01
C ALA A 218 -6.96 4.10 -16.86
N PHE A 219 -7.60 2.99 -16.49
CA PHE A 219 -7.60 1.77 -17.32
C PHE A 219 -8.27 2.03 -18.67
N PHE A 220 -9.46 2.62 -18.69
CA PHE A 220 -10.17 2.91 -19.93
C PHE A 220 -9.41 3.91 -20.80
N ALA A 221 -8.77 4.92 -20.21
CA ALA A 221 -7.91 5.87 -20.90
C ALA A 221 -6.77 5.18 -21.67
N ARG A 222 -6.08 4.23 -21.02
CA ARG A 222 -5.01 3.44 -21.65
C ARG A 222 -5.53 2.56 -22.79
N LYS A 223 -6.71 1.96 -22.63
CA LYS A 223 -7.27 1.02 -23.61
C LYS A 223 -7.99 1.69 -24.78
N THR A 224 -8.53 2.90 -24.58
CA THR A 224 -9.27 3.67 -25.59
C THR A 224 -8.46 4.79 -26.23
N GLY A 225 -7.19 4.97 -25.85
CA GLY A 225 -6.25 5.89 -26.50
C GLY A 225 -6.42 7.38 -26.18
N ARG A 226 -6.96 7.77 -25.02
CA ARG A 226 -6.96 9.18 -24.55
C ARG A 226 -6.63 9.29 -23.06
N ARG A 227 -5.67 10.15 -22.71
CA ARG A 227 -5.59 10.79 -21.39
C ARG A 227 -6.78 11.75 -21.27
N SER A 228 -7.68 11.52 -20.31
CA SER A 228 -8.72 12.46 -19.90
C SER A 228 -8.19 13.44 -18.88
#